data_AF-A0A089NSU3-F1
#
_entry.id   AF-A0A089NSU3-F1
#
_cell.length_a   1.000
_cell.length_b   1.000
_cell.length_c   1.000
_cell.angle_alpha   90.00
_cell.angle_beta   90.00
_cell.angle_gamma   90.00
#
_symmetry.space_group_name_H-M   'P 1'
#
loop_
_entity.id
_entity.type
_entity.pdbx_description
1 polymer ?
#
loop_
_entity_poly.entity_id
_entity_poly.type
_entity_poly.pdbx_seq_one_letter_code
_entity_poly.pdbx_strand_id
1 'polypeptide(L)'
;MTVSLSAAQVLAQQAPRAPRAAGSDRSAPDRRGGPPVIGCPSLANYRMLMRDGAAAAAAHLADPKADHLGCSALARTEFTGIVDKVTLGGQSYDCAGVRGTTACHWIAPGTIPETPAPAKR
;
A
#
# COMPACT_ATOMS: atom_id res chain seq x y z
N MET A 1 -43.49 34.41 -54.88
CA MET A 1 -43.84 33.63 -53.68
C MET A 1 -42.57 33.01 -53.13
N THR A 2 -42.00 33.62 -52.09
CA THR A 2 -40.79 33.14 -51.41
C THR A 2 -40.90 33.51 -49.92
N VAL A 3 -41.20 32.48 -49.12
CA VAL A 3 -40.70 32.09 -47.79
C VAL A 3 -40.00 33.16 -46.94
N SER A 4 -40.40 33.30 -45.65
CA SER A 4 -39.62 32.71 -44.53
C SER A 4 -40.14 33.08 -43.15
N LEU A 5 -40.39 32.02 -42.37
CA LEU A 5 -40.51 31.99 -40.91
C LEU A 5 -39.12 32.04 -40.27
N SER A 6 -38.99 32.65 -39.08
CA SER A 6 -38.42 32.01 -37.87
C SER A 6 -38.38 32.98 -36.69
N ALA A 7 -39.12 32.65 -35.63
CA ALA A 7 -38.93 33.22 -34.30
C ALA A 7 -37.96 32.33 -33.52
N ALA A 8 -36.92 32.92 -32.96
CA ALA A 8 -36.10 32.28 -31.93
C ALA A 8 -36.07 33.21 -30.72
N GLN A 9 -36.62 32.72 -29.63
CA GLN A 9 -36.45 33.26 -28.30
C GLN A 9 -35.95 32.13 -27.42
N VAL A 10 -35.10 32.49 -26.45
CA VAL A 10 -35.03 31.95 -25.08
C VAL A 10 -33.62 31.61 -24.56
N LEU A 11 -33.36 32.22 -23.40
CA LEU A 11 -32.48 31.90 -22.27
C LEU A 11 -30.95 32.14 -22.31
N ALA A 12 -30.58 33.17 -21.54
CA ALA A 12 -29.34 33.30 -20.81
C ALA A 12 -29.01 32.03 -19.98
N GLN A 13 -27.74 31.64 -19.98
CA GLN A 13 -27.19 30.70 -19.00
C GLN A 13 -25.86 31.25 -18.48
N GLN A 14 -25.92 31.70 -17.22
CA GLN A 14 -24.79 32.16 -16.42
C GLN A 14 -24.02 30.92 -15.94
N ALA A 15 -22.70 30.88 -16.19
CA ALA A 15 -21.83 29.78 -15.77
C ALA A 15 -21.45 29.93 -14.27
N PRO A 16 -21.67 28.92 -13.41
CA PRO A 16 -21.03 28.89 -12.11
C PRO A 16 -19.57 28.43 -12.24
N ARG A 17 -18.63 29.24 -11.72
CA ARG A 17 -17.25 28.79 -11.43
C ARG A 17 -17.32 27.69 -10.37
N ALA A 18 -16.98 26.46 -10.76
CA ALA A 18 -16.73 25.39 -9.81
C ALA A 18 -15.39 25.63 -9.09
N PRO A 19 -15.34 25.60 -7.74
CA PRO A 19 -14.09 25.43 -7.00
C PRO A 19 -13.82 23.94 -6.76
N ARG A 20 -12.55 23.64 -6.42
CA ARG A 20 -11.99 22.35 -5.95
C ARG A 20 -11.46 21.47 -7.08
N ALA A 21 -10.27 20.88 -6.98
CA ALA A 21 -9.67 20.34 -5.78
C ALA A 21 -8.18 20.71 -5.66
N ALA A 22 -7.79 21.08 -4.44
CA ALA A 22 -6.46 20.77 -3.95
C ALA A 22 -6.33 19.25 -4.01
N GLY A 23 -5.68 18.76 -5.06
CA GLY A 23 -5.23 17.39 -5.14
C GLY A 23 -4.20 17.19 -4.05
N SER A 24 -4.61 16.49 -2.99
CA SER A 24 -3.67 15.87 -2.06
C SER A 24 -2.83 14.90 -2.88
N ASP A 25 -1.64 15.37 -3.27
CA ASP A 25 -0.56 14.53 -3.76
C ASP A 25 -0.24 13.52 -2.65
N ARG A 26 -0.91 12.36 -2.72
CA ARG A 26 -0.51 11.20 -1.92
C ARG A 26 0.84 10.77 -2.45
N SER A 27 1.86 11.23 -1.73
CA SER A 27 3.15 10.61 -1.52
C SER A 27 3.71 9.92 -2.76
N ALA A 28 4.48 10.67 -3.54
CA ALA A 28 5.55 10.07 -4.33
C ALA A 28 6.37 9.14 -3.41
N PRO A 29 6.66 7.89 -3.81
CA PRO A 29 7.37 6.95 -2.95
C PRO A 29 8.75 7.52 -2.62
N ASP A 30 9.04 7.64 -1.32
CA ASP A 30 10.35 8.03 -0.83
C ASP A 30 11.38 6.97 -1.24
N ARG A 31 12.10 7.26 -2.33
CA ARG A 31 13.12 6.38 -2.91
C ARG A 31 14.34 6.17 -2.00
N ARG A 32 14.46 6.88 -0.87
CA ARG A 32 15.57 6.71 0.07
C ARG A 32 15.50 5.44 0.91
N GLY A 33 14.36 4.73 0.89
CA GLY A 33 14.14 3.52 1.71
C GLY A 33 14.43 2.18 1.02
N GLY A 34 14.83 2.13 -0.25
CA GLY A 34 14.88 0.88 -1.01
C GLY A 34 13.49 0.36 -1.43
N PRO A 35 13.39 -0.84 -2.03
CA PRO A 35 12.11 -1.38 -2.50
C PRO A 35 11.12 -1.60 -1.35
N PRO A 36 9.80 -1.43 -1.61
CA PRO A 36 8.75 -1.80 -0.67
C PRO A 36 8.89 -3.25 -0.21
N VAL A 37 8.42 -3.52 1.01
CA VAL A 37 8.49 -4.83 1.65
C VAL A 37 7.08 -5.40 1.72
N ILE A 38 6.92 -6.60 1.18
CA ILE A 38 5.67 -7.35 1.32
C ILE A 38 5.61 -7.88 2.76
N GLY A 39 4.56 -7.50 3.49
CA GLY A 39 4.34 -7.95 4.85
C GLY A 39 2.88 -8.30 5.11
N CYS A 40 2.65 -9.37 5.87
CA CYS A 40 1.30 -9.80 6.23
C CYS A 40 1.16 -9.94 7.75
N PRO A 41 0.04 -9.52 8.35
CA PRO A 41 -0.21 -9.72 9.78
C PRO A 41 -0.36 -11.22 10.16
N SER A 42 -0.74 -12.06 9.19
CA SER A 42 -0.80 -13.52 9.34
C SER A 42 0.40 -14.18 8.66
N LEU A 43 1.16 -14.99 9.42
CA LEU A 43 2.29 -15.76 8.87
C LEU A 43 1.83 -16.81 7.86
N ALA A 44 0.67 -17.43 8.08
CA ALA A 44 0.12 -18.39 7.13
C ALA A 44 -0.17 -17.73 5.78
N ASN A 45 -0.75 -16.52 5.82
CA ASN A 45 -1.05 -15.76 4.61
C ASN A 45 0.22 -15.29 3.91
N TYR A 46 1.24 -14.87 4.67
CA TYR A 46 2.56 -14.54 4.12
C TYR A 46 3.15 -15.73 3.36
N ARG A 47 3.16 -16.91 3.97
CA ARG A 47 3.68 -18.13 3.35
C ARG A 47 2.90 -18.53 2.09
N MET A 48 1.58 -18.36 2.10
CA MET A 48 0.73 -18.64 0.95
C MET A 48 1.01 -17.67 -0.21
N LEU A 49 1.06 -16.37 0.08
CA LEU A 49 1.32 -15.33 -0.91
C LEU A 49 2.73 -15.46 -1.53
N MET A 50 3.73 -15.76 -0.70
CA MET A 50 5.13 -15.85 -1.12
C MET A 50 5.51 -17.19 -1.73
N ARG A 51 4.58 -18.15 -1.81
CA ARG A 51 4.83 -19.53 -2.29
C ARG A 51 5.48 -19.56 -3.67
N ASP A 52 5.04 -18.66 -4.55
CA ASP A 52 5.49 -18.59 -5.94
C ASP A 52 6.55 -17.47 -6.13
N GLY A 53 7.06 -16.90 -5.03
CA GLY A 53 8.13 -15.91 -4.99
C GLY A 53 7.66 -14.45 -4.93
N ALA A 54 8.61 -13.55 -4.64
CA ALA A 54 8.33 -12.13 -4.37
C ALA A 54 7.71 -11.38 -5.57
N ALA A 55 8.11 -11.72 -6.79
CA ALA A 55 7.56 -11.08 -8.00
C ALA A 55 6.09 -11.44 -8.22
N ALA A 56 5.72 -12.71 -8.04
CA ALA A 56 4.33 -13.16 -8.12
C ALA A 56 3.48 -12.54 -7.01
N ALA A 57 4.01 -12.49 -5.79
CA ALA A 57 3.36 -11.82 -4.66
C ALA A 57 3.12 -10.32 -4.93
N ALA A 58 4.11 -9.61 -5.48
CA ALA A 58 3.97 -8.21 -5.84
C ALA A 58 2.92 -7.99 -6.94
N ALA A 59 2.88 -8.87 -7.96
CA ALA A 59 1.86 -8.81 -9.00
C ALA A 59 0.45 -9.06 -8.44
N HIS A 60 0.30 -10.02 -7.51
CA HIS A 60 -0.97 -10.30 -6.82
C HIS A 60 -1.45 -9.09 -6.01
N LEU A 61 -0.56 -8.41 -5.29
CA LEU A 61 -0.90 -7.20 -4.52
C LEU A 61 -1.18 -5.98 -5.40
N ALA A 62 -0.68 -5.97 -6.64
CA ALA A 62 -0.97 -4.89 -7.59
C ALA A 62 -2.34 -5.05 -8.27
N ASP A 63 -2.96 -6.23 -8.22
CA ASP A 63 -4.31 -6.45 -8.75
C ASP A 63 -5.37 -5.97 -7.75
N PRO A 64 -6.16 -4.92 -8.07
CA PRO A 64 -7.20 -4.41 -7.17
C PRO A 64 -8.38 -5.37 -6.99
N LYS A 65 -8.49 -6.42 -7.79
CA LYS A 65 -9.55 -7.44 -7.69
C LYS A 65 -9.13 -8.68 -6.90
N ALA A 66 -7.84 -8.82 -6.59
CA ALA A 66 -7.34 -9.97 -5.86
C ALA A 66 -7.69 -9.89 -4.37
N ASP A 67 -7.90 -11.05 -3.74
CA ASP A 67 -7.92 -11.13 -2.28
C ASP A 67 -6.48 -11.03 -1.76
N HIS A 68 -6.15 -9.92 -1.12
CA HIS A 68 -4.80 -9.66 -0.62
C HIS A 68 -4.51 -10.36 0.71
N LEU A 69 -5.47 -11.05 1.32
CA LEU A 69 -5.27 -11.85 2.55
C LEU A 69 -4.77 -11.01 3.74
N GLY A 70 -5.00 -9.69 3.71
CA GLY A 70 -4.46 -8.72 4.67
C GLY A 70 -2.97 -8.39 4.46
N CYS A 71 -2.32 -8.94 3.44
CA CYS A 71 -0.95 -8.60 3.06
C CYS A 71 -0.91 -7.26 2.32
N SER A 72 0.23 -6.57 2.39
CA SER A 72 0.45 -5.32 1.66
C SER A 72 1.93 -5.11 1.36
N ALA A 73 2.20 -4.29 0.34
CA ALA A 73 3.53 -3.75 0.08
C ALA A 73 3.70 -2.46 0.89
N LEU A 74 4.55 -2.50 1.91
CA LEU A 74 4.79 -1.42 2.87
C LEU A 74 6.10 -0.70 2.57
N ALA A 75 6.14 0.60 2.80
CA ALA A 75 7.38 1.35 2.73
C ALA A 75 8.28 0.98 3.92
N ARG A 76 9.59 0.88 3.71
CA ARG A 76 10.52 0.48 4.79
C ARG A 76 10.46 1.38 6.02
N THR A 77 10.13 2.65 5.84
CA THR A 77 9.96 3.66 6.89
C THR A 77 8.71 3.48 7.76
N GLU A 78 7.82 2.57 7.39
CA GLU A 78 6.62 2.22 8.15
C GLU A 78 6.92 1.20 9.25
N PHE A 79 8.02 0.45 9.13
CA PHE A 79 8.42 -0.52 10.14
C PHE A 79 9.13 0.16 11.32
N THR A 80 8.86 -0.34 12.52
CA THR A 80 9.46 0.17 13.78
C THR A 80 10.59 -0.71 14.31
N GLY A 81 10.85 -1.85 13.66
CA GLY A 81 11.87 -2.83 14.04
C GLY A 81 11.31 -4.26 14.12
N ILE A 82 12.20 -5.24 14.27
CA ILE A 82 11.82 -6.64 14.50
C ILE A 82 11.35 -6.81 15.94
N VAL A 83 10.15 -7.38 16.12
CA VAL A 83 9.54 -7.63 17.43
C VAL A 83 9.45 -9.10 17.79
N ASP A 84 9.47 -9.99 16.79
CA ASP A 84 9.45 -11.44 16.99
C ASP A 84 10.15 -12.16 15.83
N LYS A 85 10.55 -13.41 16.06
CA LYS A 85 11.18 -14.30 15.07
C LYS A 85 10.68 -15.72 15.26
N VAL A 86 10.41 -16.41 14.15
CA VAL A 86 9.99 -17.81 14.20
C VAL A 86 10.63 -18.63 13.09
N THR A 87 10.90 -19.90 13.40
CA THR A 87 11.30 -20.90 12.42
C THR A 87 10.20 -21.94 12.28
N LEU A 88 9.71 -22.13 11.06
CA LEU A 88 8.64 -23.08 10.76
C LEU A 88 9.00 -23.89 9.52
N GLY A 89 9.12 -25.22 9.67
CA GLY A 89 9.51 -26.11 8.58
C GLY A 89 10.92 -25.81 8.02
N GLY A 90 11.84 -25.39 8.88
CA GLY A 90 13.22 -25.03 8.51
C GLY A 90 13.38 -23.66 7.84
N GLN A 91 12.29 -22.90 7.66
CA GLN A 91 12.33 -21.53 7.14
C GLN A 91 12.15 -20.53 8.28
N SER A 92 12.99 -19.49 8.30
CA SER A 92 12.92 -18.41 9.29
C SER A 92 12.07 -17.25 8.78
N TYR A 93 11.39 -16.58 9.70
CA TYR A 93 10.56 -15.41 9.44
C TYR A 93 10.78 -14.38 10.54
N ASP A 94 10.80 -13.12 10.14
CA ASP A 94 10.83 -11.98 11.06
C ASP A 94 9.42 -11.39 11.15
N CYS A 95 8.95 -11.06 12.35
CA CYS A 95 7.78 -10.21 12.53
C CYS A 95 8.24 -8.79 12.83
N ALA A 96 7.93 -7.84 11.95
CA ALA A 96 8.29 -6.44 12.10
C ALA A 96 7.09 -5.63 12.58
N GLY A 97 7.27 -4.82 13.63
CA GLY A 97 6.25 -3.86 14.06
C GLY A 97 5.97 -2.84 12.96
N VAL A 98 4.71 -2.45 12.77
CA VAL A 98 4.29 -1.46 11.77
C VAL A 98 3.65 -0.27 12.48
N ARG A 99 4.01 0.95 12.08
CA ARG A 99 3.49 2.17 12.69
C ARG A 99 1.98 2.26 12.52
N GLY A 100 1.26 2.49 13.62
CA GLY A 100 -0.20 2.68 13.60
C GLY A 100 -1.00 1.38 13.64
N THR A 101 -0.36 0.22 13.75
CA THR A 101 -1.01 -1.08 13.98
C THR A 101 -0.58 -1.66 15.32
N THR A 102 -1.41 -2.54 15.88
CA THR A 102 -1.05 -3.36 17.06
C THR A 102 -0.46 -4.71 16.67
N ALA A 103 -0.71 -5.17 15.45
CA ALA A 103 -0.14 -6.40 14.90
C ALA A 103 1.17 -6.11 14.16
N CYS A 104 2.17 -6.98 14.35
CA CYS A 104 3.36 -7.01 13.51
C CYS A 104 3.06 -7.67 12.16
N HIS A 105 3.89 -7.39 11.17
CA HIS A 105 3.81 -8.00 9.85
C HIS A 105 4.98 -8.96 9.65
N TRP A 106 4.67 -10.19 9.25
CA TRP A 106 5.64 -11.21 8.89
C TRP A 106 6.28 -10.89 7.55
N ILE A 107 7.61 -10.95 7.51
CA ILE A 107 8.47 -10.63 6.36
C ILE A 107 9.61 -11.64 6.26
N ALA A 108 10.34 -11.60 5.14
CA ALA A 108 11.54 -12.40 4.98
C ALA A 108 12.62 -11.95 5.99
N PRO A 109 13.42 -12.87 6.52
CA PRO A 109 14.41 -12.55 7.54
C PRO A 109 15.46 -11.56 7.02
N GLY A 110 15.87 -10.61 7.86
CA GLY A 110 16.88 -9.61 7.51
C GLY A 110 16.42 -8.56 6.49
N THR A 111 15.12 -8.49 6.19
CA THR A 111 14.58 -7.52 5.23
C THR A 111 14.72 -6.08 5.72
N ILE A 112 14.55 -5.85 7.02
CA ILE A 112 14.81 -4.57 7.67
C ILE A 112 15.94 -4.74 8.70
N PRO A 113 16.72 -3.67 8.98
CA PRO A 113 17.75 -3.72 10.00
C PRO A 113 17.15 -4.10 11.36
N GLU A 114 17.88 -4.92 12.12
CA GLU A 114 17.57 -5.10 13.53
C GLU A 114 17.86 -3.79 14.25
N THR A 115 16.83 -3.17 14.84
CA THR A 115 17.07 -2.09 15.78
C THR A 115 17.73 -2.70 17.01
N PRO A 116 18.88 -2.19 17.48
CA PRO A 116 19.49 -2.67 18.70
C PRO A 116 18.47 -2.60 19.84
N ALA A 117 18.30 -3.71 20.58
CA ALA A 117 17.48 -3.68 21.78
C ALA A 117 18.01 -2.56 22.70
N PRO A 118 17.14 -1.71 23.28
CA PRO A 118 17.60 -0.70 24.22
C PRO A 118 18.37 -1.41 25.35
N ALA A 119 19.60 -0.98 25.60
CA ALA A 119 20.42 -1.52 26.67
C ALA A 119 19.63 -1.42 27.98
N LYS A 120 19.43 -2.57 28.66
CA LYS A 120 18.83 -2.58 29.99
C LYS A 120 19.70 -1.71 30.91
N ARG A 121 19.13 -0.63 31.43
CA ARG A 121 19.72 0.14 32.54
C ARG A 121 19.47 -0.56 33.86
#